data_AF-A0A1I8B2J7-F1
#
_entry.id   AF-A0A1I8B2J7-F1
#
_cell.length_a   1.000
_cell.length_b   1.000
_cell.length_c   1.000
_cell.angle_alpha   90.00
_cell.angle_beta   90.00
_cell.angle_gamma   90.00
#
_symmetry.space_group_name_H-M   'P 1'
#
loop_
_entity.id
_entity.type
_entity.pdbx_description
1 polymer ?
#
loop_
_entity_poly.entity_id
_entity_poly.type
_entity_poly.pdbx_seq_one_letter_code
_entity_poly.pdbx_strand_id
1 'polypeptide(L)'
;MSAVQCAQCSNSPACNADPFYEKQLFCWEKDANKWSPTRGRRVCEGGLCFIGIDHNQMVEQNCGDCPAKFKNCVTCKNKNSCNEESLLPLQKI
;
A
#
# COMPACT_ATOMS: atom_id res chain seq x y z
N MET A 1 -16.57 -14.48 9.11
CA MET A 1 -15.34 -15.28 9.29
C MET A 1 -14.17 -14.38 8.94
N SER A 2 -13.24 -14.13 9.87
CA SER A 2 -12.04 -13.35 9.58
C SER A 2 -11.04 -14.26 8.89
N ALA A 3 -10.62 -13.93 7.67
CA ALA A 3 -9.59 -14.70 6.97
C ALA A 3 -8.25 -14.53 7.69
N VAL A 4 -7.60 -15.62 8.07
CA VAL A 4 -6.25 -15.58 8.63
C VAL A 4 -5.32 -15.10 7.54
N GLN A 5 -4.67 -13.96 7.77
CA GLN A 5 -3.73 -13.36 6.84
C GLN A 5 -2.37 -14.06 7.01
N CYS A 6 -1.84 -14.62 5.92
CA CYS A 6 -0.60 -15.37 5.92
C CYS A 6 0.41 -14.71 4.98
N ALA A 7 1.64 -14.48 5.47
CA ALA A 7 2.77 -14.17 4.60
C ALA A 7 3.28 -15.47 3.96
N GLN A 8 3.44 -15.51 2.64
CA GLN A 8 3.94 -16.71 1.96
C GLN A 8 5.46 -16.78 2.09
N CYS A 9 5.94 -17.81 2.79
CA CYS A 9 7.36 -18.11 2.94
C CYS A 9 7.88 -18.88 1.72
N SER A 10 8.08 -18.18 0.60
CA SER A 10 8.64 -18.76 -0.63
C SER A 10 10.17 -18.76 -0.58
N ASN A 11 10.75 -19.83 -0.04
CA ASN A 11 12.19 -20.18 -0.08
C ASN A 11 13.17 -19.10 0.44
N SER A 12 12.74 -18.22 1.34
CA SER A 12 13.61 -17.22 1.97
C SER A 12 14.03 -17.69 3.38
N PRO A 13 15.33 -17.72 3.73
CA PRO A 13 15.73 -17.91 5.12
C PRO A 13 15.22 -16.72 5.97
N ALA A 14 14.69 -16.99 7.16
CA ALA A 14 14.14 -16.02 8.12
C ALA A 14 12.75 -15.40 7.80
N CYS A 15 11.83 -16.17 7.22
CA CYS A 15 10.45 -15.72 7.02
C CYS A 15 9.61 -15.55 8.30
N ASN A 16 10.13 -16.01 9.44
CA ASN A 16 9.55 -15.78 10.76
C ASN A 16 10.01 -14.47 11.42
N ALA A 17 10.86 -13.68 10.76
CA ALA A 17 11.32 -12.41 11.28
C ALA A 17 10.28 -11.30 11.03
N ASP A 18 10.07 -10.42 12.01
CA ASP A 18 9.15 -9.27 11.90
C ASP A 18 9.31 -8.50 10.58
N PRO A 19 10.54 -8.21 10.07
CA PRO A 19 10.69 -7.47 8.82
C PRO A 19 10.15 -8.20 7.58
N PHE A 20 10.10 -9.53 7.59
CA PHE A 20 9.53 -10.32 6.49
C PHE A 20 8.01 -10.21 6.49
N TYR A 21 7.41 -10.36 7.68
CA TYR A 21 5.97 -10.22 7.91
C TYR A 21 5.50 -8.79 7.58
N GLU A 22 6.21 -7.79 8.07
CA GLU A 22 5.88 -6.39 7.83
C GLU A 22 5.93 -6.02 6.35
N LYS A 23 6.88 -6.60 5.60
CA LYS A 23 7.04 -6.34 4.16
C LYS A 23 5.92 -6.86 3.29
N GLN A 24 5.21 -7.89 3.72
CA GLN A 24 4.17 -8.50 2.90
C GLN A 24 2.77 -8.02 3.28
N LEU A 25 2.61 -7.29 4.37
CA LEU A 25 1.29 -7.12 4.98
C LEU A 25 0.90 -5.67 5.24
N PHE A 26 1.80 -4.70 5.16
CA PHE A 26 1.46 -3.30 5.46
C PHE A 26 1.72 -2.36 4.28
N CYS A 27 0.83 -1.38 4.15
CA CYS A 27 0.88 -0.30 3.17
C CYS A 27 1.07 1.06 3.87
N TRP A 28 1.44 2.09 3.12
CA TRP A 28 1.20 3.46 3.57
C TRP A 28 -0.30 3.75 3.59
N GLU A 29 -0.76 4.39 4.66
CA GLU A 29 -2.12 4.92 4.81
C GLU A 29 -2.06 6.45 4.84
N LYS A 30 -2.71 7.08 3.85
CA LYS A 30 -2.89 8.53 3.74
C LYS A 30 -4.29 8.80 3.22
N ASP A 31 -5.10 9.44 4.03
CA ASP A 31 -6.39 9.95 3.59
C ASP A 31 -6.19 11.29 2.88
N ALA A 32 -7.11 11.67 1.99
CA ALA A 32 -7.05 12.92 1.23
C ALA A 32 -6.89 14.18 2.11
N ASN A 33 -7.30 14.12 3.38
CA ASN A 33 -7.23 15.24 4.33
C ASN A 33 -5.95 15.25 5.18
N LYS A 34 -5.02 14.31 4.99
CA LYS A 34 -3.78 14.19 5.77
C LYS A 34 -2.57 14.66 4.98
N TRP A 35 -1.70 15.42 5.64
CA TRP A 35 -0.48 15.94 5.02
C TRP A 35 0.57 14.85 4.75
N SER A 36 0.76 13.94 5.72
CA SER A 36 1.76 12.88 5.65
C SER A 36 1.14 11.48 5.72
N PRO A 37 1.71 10.49 5.00
CA PRO A 37 1.34 9.10 5.18
C PRO A 37 1.78 8.58 6.55
N THR A 38 1.02 7.63 7.06
CA THR A 38 1.36 6.85 8.24
C THR A 38 1.51 5.39 7.86
N ARG A 39 2.38 4.65 8.57
CA ARG A 39 2.45 3.20 8.39
C ARG A 39 1.09 2.62 8.77
N GLY A 40 0.50 1.83 7.86
CA GLY A 40 -0.80 1.24 8.09
C GLY A 40 -0.84 0.43 9.38
N ARG A 41 -1.94 0.53 10.10
CA ARG A 41 -2.13 -0.22 11.36
C ARG A 41 -2.80 -1.57 11.13
N ARG A 42 -3.32 -1.80 9.93
CA ARG A 42 -4.03 -3.02 9.54
C ARG A 42 -3.23 -3.77 8.50
N VAL A 43 -3.30 -5.10 8.59
CA VAL A 43 -2.79 -5.99 7.56
C VAL A 43 -3.66 -5.84 6.31
N CYS A 44 -3.02 -5.56 5.18
CA CYS A 44 -3.63 -5.50 3.87
C CYS A 44 -3.64 -6.91 3.26
N GLU A 45 -4.83 -7.33 2.81
CA GLU A 45 -5.01 -8.65 2.23
C GLU A 45 -4.09 -8.87 1.03
N GLY A 46 -3.27 -9.92 1.08
CA GLY A 46 -2.30 -10.25 0.04
C GLY A 46 -1.17 -9.23 -0.16
N GLY A 47 -0.99 -8.27 0.76
CA GLY A 47 0.03 -7.23 0.64
C GLY A 47 -0.21 -6.26 -0.51
N LEU A 48 -1.47 -6.13 -0.93
CA LEU A 48 -1.87 -5.28 -2.03
C LEU A 48 -2.06 -3.84 -1.52
N CYS A 49 -1.39 -2.89 -2.15
CA CYS A 49 -1.46 -1.48 -1.82
C CYS A 49 -1.78 -0.66 -3.07
N PHE A 50 -2.42 0.49 -2.89
CA PHE A 50 -2.54 1.49 -3.95
C PHE A 50 -2.06 2.87 -3.49
N ILE A 51 -1.66 3.67 -4.47
CA ILE A 51 -1.54 5.13 -4.37
C ILE A 51 -2.28 5.76 -5.53
N GLY A 52 -3.12 6.76 -5.25
CA GLY A 52 -3.93 7.43 -6.26
C GLY A 52 -4.08 8.92 -6.04
N ILE A 53 -4.37 9.64 -7.12
CA ILE A 53 -4.74 11.06 -7.11
C ILE A 53 -6.24 11.16 -7.37
N ASP A 54 -6.96 11.73 -6.42
CA ASP A 54 -8.40 11.94 -6.53
C ASP A 54 -8.76 13.11 -7.47
N HIS A 55 -10.05 13.34 -7.64
CA HIS A 55 -10.54 14.43 -8.51
C HIS A 55 -10.18 15.83 -7.98
N ASN A 56 -9.86 15.95 -6.69
CA ASN A 56 -9.43 17.19 -6.04
C ASN A 56 -7.90 17.34 -6.04
N GLN A 57 -7.18 16.52 -6.80
CA GLN A 57 -5.72 16.46 -6.85
C GLN A 57 -5.05 16.07 -5.52
N MET A 58 -5.80 15.45 -4.60
CA MET A 58 -5.26 14.95 -3.34
C MET A 58 -4.72 13.52 -3.52
N VAL A 59 -3.61 13.23 -2.86
CA VAL A 59 -3.00 11.90 -2.84
C VAL A 59 -3.66 11.05 -1.75
N GLU A 60 -4.13 9.86 -2.12
CA GLU A 60 -4.64 8.84 -1.22
C GLU A 60 -3.78 7.58 -1.33
N GLN A 61 -3.46 6.96 -0.18
CA GLN A 61 -2.69 5.73 -0.07
C GLN A 61 -3.44 4.78 0.86
N ASN A 62 -3.67 3.53 0.42
CA ASN A 62 -4.36 2.53 1.25
C ASN A 62 -4.07 1.09 0.78
N CYS A 63 -4.64 0.11 1.49
CA CYS A 63 -4.72 -1.28 1.07
C CYS A 63 -5.62 -1.45 -0.17
N GLY A 64 -5.33 -2.46 -0.99
CA GLY A 64 -6.19 -2.95 -2.06
C GLY A 64 -5.79 -2.50 -3.47
N ASP A 65 -6.63 -2.86 -4.43
CA ASP A 65 -6.54 -2.43 -5.81
C ASP A 65 -6.96 -0.97 -5.98
N CYS A 66 -6.54 -0.36 -7.09
CA CYS A 66 -6.91 0.99 -7.46
C CYS A 66 -8.44 1.17 -7.61
N PRO A 67 -9.07 1.99 -6.77
CA PRO A 67 -10.46 2.39 -6.94
C PRO A 67 -10.68 3.20 -8.23
N ALA A 68 -11.82 2.96 -8.90
CA ALA A 68 -12.19 3.63 -10.16
C ALA A 68 -12.38 5.16 -10.04
N LYS A 69 -12.44 5.70 -8.81
CA LYS A 69 -12.58 7.14 -8.53
C LYS A 69 -11.31 7.96 -8.77
N PHE A 70 -10.17 7.32 -9.01
CA PHE A 70 -8.89 8.01 -9.15
C PHE A 70 -8.55 8.29 -10.61
N LYS A 71 -8.06 9.49 -10.88
CA LYS A 71 -7.62 9.90 -12.23
C LYS A 71 -6.32 9.19 -12.62
N ASN A 72 -5.39 9.12 -11.66
CA ASN A 72 -4.14 8.39 -11.75
C ASN A 72 -4.06 7.49 -10.52
N CYS A 73 -3.84 6.20 -10.71
CA CYS A 73 -3.65 5.28 -9.59
C CYS A 73 -2.69 4.16 -9.98
N VAL A 74 -1.85 3.76 -9.03
CA VAL A 74 -0.89 2.67 -9.18
C VAL A 74 -1.11 1.67 -8.04
N THR A 75 -1.27 0.40 -8.41
CA THR A 75 -1.28 -0.72 -7.48
C THR A 75 0.10 -1.36 -7.40
N CYS A 76 0.51 -1.77 -6.21
CA CYS A 76 1.76 -2.49 -5.97
C CYS A 76 1.55 -3.61 -4.95
N LYS A 77 2.48 -4.57 -4.94
CA LYS A 77 2.44 -5.75 -4.06
C LYS A 77 3.85 -6.21 -3.68
N ASN A 78 3.94 -7.10 -2.68
CA ASN A 78 5.16 -7.83 -2.29
C ASN A 78 6.34 -6.96 -1.80
N LYS A 79 6.08 -5.73 -1.35
CA LYS A 79 7.09 -4.86 -0.72
C LYS A 79 6.41 -4.02 0.37
N ASN A 80 7.10 -3.82 1.50
CA ASN A 80 6.59 -3.00 2.60
C ASN A 80 6.25 -1.62 2.09
N SER A 81 5.03 -1.15 2.35
CA SER A 81 4.64 0.24 2.09
C SER A 81 5.02 0.68 0.68
N CYS A 82 4.79 -0.21 -0.31
CA CYS A 82 5.29 -0.04 -1.67
C CYS A 82 4.65 1.13 -2.42
N ASN A 83 3.49 1.60 -1.94
CA ASN A 83 2.66 2.62 -2.54
C ASN A 83 3.22 4.02 -2.28
N GLU A 84 4.47 4.27 -2.68
CA GLU A 84 5.19 5.53 -2.48
C GLU A 84 4.77 6.61 -3.49
N GLU A 85 4.84 7.90 -3.11
CA GLU A 85 4.48 9.04 -3.99
C GLU A 85 5.34 9.10 -5.28
N SER A 86 6.54 8.51 -5.25
CA SER A 86 7.43 8.38 -6.42
C SER A 86 6.83 7.54 -7.56
N LEU A 87 5.79 6.75 -7.30
CA LEU A 87 5.08 5.97 -8.31
C LEU A 87 4.07 6.79 -9.13
N LEU A 88 3.67 7.96 -8.64
CA LEU A 88 2.76 8.83 -9.37
C LEU A 88 3.53 9.57 -10.47
N PRO A 89 2.93 9.78 -11.65
CA PRO A 89 3.55 10.56 -12.71
C PRO A 89 3.86 11.97 -12.19
N LEU A 90 5.06 12.48 -12.51
CA LEU A 90 5.47 13.84 -12.17
C LEU A 90 4.38 14.81 -12.63
N GLN A 91 3.79 15.54 -11.66
CA GLN A 91 2.88 16.62 -11.99
C GLN A 91 3.72 17.69 -12.72
N LYS A 92 3.51 17.83 -14.03
CA LYS A 92 4.07 18.95 -14.78
C LYS A 92 3.42 20.21 -14.22
N ILE A 93 4.20 20.98 -13.47
CA ILE A 93 3.87 22.34 -13.03
C ILE A 93 3.88 23.25 -14.26
#